data_AF-A0A7Z7NHM8-F1
#
_entry.id   AF-A0A7Z7NHM8-F1
#
_cell.length_a   1.000
_cell.length_b   1.000
_cell.length_c   1.000
_cell.angle_alpha   90.00
_cell.angle_beta   90.00
_cell.angle_gamma   90.00
#
_symmetry.space_group_name_H-M   'P 1'
#
loop_
_entity.id
_entity.type
_entity.pdbx_description
1 polymer ?
#
loop_
_entity_poly.entity_id
_entity_poly.type
_entity_poly.pdbx_seq_one_letter_code
_entity_poly.pdbx_strand_id
1 'polypeptide(L)'
;MEADERQTKRGKRHSGRLPTTWRYAVMSQFKQSVWSGSFRLFGVEVRCHTLDDGQRLIEAGSLDALITAMAAPNTHEINLAELQRFSVWQRGDGTKP
;
A
#
# COMPACT_ATOMS: atom_id res chain seq x y z
N MET A 1 -13.81 -64.18 37.01
CA MET A 1 -12.52 -63.62 37.45
C MET A 1 -11.60 -63.84 36.27
N GLU A 2 -11.05 -62.86 35.58
CA GLU A 2 -10.51 -61.57 36.02
C GLU A 2 -11.01 -60.41 35.17
N ALA A 3 -11.01 -59.23 35.79
CA ALA A 3 -11.17 -57.94 35.15
C ALA A 3 -9.82 -57.51 34.58
N ASP A 4 -9.79 -56.95 33.36
CA ASP A 4 -8.62 -56.20 32.90
C ASP A 4 -9.03 -54.93 32.14
N GLU A 5 -8.93 -53.85 32.90
CA GLU A 5 -8.33 -52.57 32.54
C GLU A 5 -8.79 -51.80 31.29
N ARG A 6 -9.74 -50.89 31.53
CA ARG A 6 -9.97 -49.69 30.71
C ARG A 6 -8.78 -48.73 30.87
N GLN A 7 -7.93 -48.62 29.85
CA GLN A 7 -6.98 -47.50 29.74
C GLN A 7 -7.50 -46.40 28.80
N THR A 8 -8.04 -45.36 29.44
CA THR A 8 -8.33 -44.04 28.87
C THR A 8 -7.04 -43.29 28.54
N LYS A 9 -6.74 -43.08 27.26
CA LYS A 9 -5.70 -42.12 26.84
C LYS A 9 -6.33 -40.76 26.55
N ARG A 10 -6.40 -39.92 27.60
CA ARG A 10 -6.43 -38.45 27.48
C ARG A 10 -4.99 -37.98 27.28
N GLY A 11 -4.69 -37.34 26.15
CA GLY A 11 -3.34 -36.84 25.88
C GLY A 11 -3.33 -35.64 24.94
N LYS A 12 -3.22 -34.44 25.54
CA LYS A 12 -2.70 -33.17 24.97
C LYS A 12 -3.35 -32.62 23.69
N ARG A 13 -4.27 -31.67 23.88
CA ARG A 13 -4.51 -30.60 22.91
C ARG A 13 -3.24 -29.75 22.83
N HIS A 14 -2.46 -29.91 21.76
CA HIS A 14 -1.45 -28.92 21.41
C HIS A 14 -2.16 -27.68 20.87
N SER A 15 -2.30 -26.66 21.72
CA SER A 15 -2.46 -25.29 21.26
C SER A 15 -1.22 -24.92 20.45
N GLY A 16 -1.29 -25.06 19.13
CA GLY A 16 -0.23 -24.68 18.20
C GLY A 16 0.03 -23.18 18.28
N ARG A 17 0.91 -22.78 19.20
CA ARG A 17 1.55 -21.46 19.12
C ARG A 17 2.45 -21.51 17.90
N LEU A 18 2.09 -20.76 16.85
CA LEU A 18 2.91 -20.64 15.66
C LEU A 18 4.34 -20.22 16.06
N PRO A 19 5.38 -20.81 15.47
CA PRO A 19 6.77 -20.46 15.80
C PRO A 19 7.01 -18.98 15.54
N THR A 20 7.73 -18.31 16.44
CA THR A 20 7.97 -16.85 16.42
C THR A 20 8.58 -16.38 15.08
N THR A 21 9.33 -17.24 14.40
CA THR A 21 9.91 -16.98 13.07
C THR A 21 8.87 -16.69 11.99
N TRP A 22 7.67 -17.28 12.08
CA TRP A 22 6.56 -16.99 11.16
C TRP A 22 5.85 -15.68 11.48
N ARG A 23 6.02 -15.13 12.70
CA ARG A 23 5.43 -13.83 13.07
C ARG A 23 6.19 -12.67 12.42
N TYR A 24 7.50 -12.83 12.18
CA TYR A 24 8.32 -11.81 11.52
C TYR A 24 8.15 -11.78 10.00
N ALA A 25 7.95 -12.94 9.35
CA ALA A 25 7.74 -13.00 7.90
C ALA A 25 6.42 -12.36 7.46
N VAL A 26 5.37 -12.42 8.28
CA VAL A 26 4.04 -11.86 7.97
C VAL A 26 3.97 -10.34 8.16
N MET A 27 4.94 -9.71 8.85
CA MET A 27 4.97 -8.26 9.01
C MET A 27 5.68 -7.53 7.86
N SER A 28 6.45 -8.23 7.03
CA SER A 28 7.24 -7.65 5.93
C SER A 28 6.51 -7.64 4.58
N GLN A 29 5.17 -7.74 4.57
CA GLN A 29 4.37 -7.73 3.35
C GLN A 29 3.79 -6.34 3.02
N PHE A 30 3.92 -5.37 3.92
CA PHE A 30 3.50 -4.00 3.68
C PHE A 30 4.69 -3.19 3.18
N LYS A 31 4.67 -2.84 1.90
CA LYS A 31 5.63 -1.91 1.29
C LYS A 31 5.51 -0.56 1.96
N GLN A 32 6.64 0.01 2.38
CA GLN A 32 6.65 1.28 3.10
C GLN A 32 6.74 2.46 2.14
N SER A 33 6.01 3.53 2.43
CA SER A 33 6.19 4.80 1.71
C SER A 33 7.51 5.45 2.15
N VAL A 34 8.44 5.65 1.21
CA VAL A 34 9.72 6.34 1.41
C VAL A 34 9.67 7.81 0.98
N TRP A 35 8.62 8.19 0.26
CA TRP A 35 8.27 9.57 -0.07
C TRP A 35 6.75 9.69 -0.18
N SER A 36 6.21 10.78 0.37
CA SER A 36 4.81 11.16 0.21
C SER A 36 4.77 12.65 -0.13
N GLY A 37 3.92 13.03 -1.08
CA GLY A 37 3.72 14.43 -1.46
C GLY A 37 2.49 14.60 -2.31
N SER A 38 2.28 15.82 -2.81
CA SER A 38 1.16 16.15 -3.68
C SER A 38 1.60 16.98 -4.89
N PHE A 39 0.82 16.87 -5.96
CA PHE A 39 0.93 17.69 -7.17
C PHE A 39 -0.41 18.36 -7.44
N ARG A 40 -0.39 19.57 -7.97
CA ARG A 40 -1.62 20.27 -8.35
C ARG A 40 -1.90 20.11 -9.84
N LEU A 41 -2.77 19.16 -10.18
CA LEU A 41 -3.10 18.78 -11.56
C LEU A 41 -4.55 19.15 -11.88
N PHE A 42 -4.79 19.90 -12.96
CA PHE A 42 -6.14 20.34 -13.35
C PHE A 42 -6.92 20.97 -12.17
N GLY A 43 -6.25 21.77 -11.34
CA GLY A 43 -6.85 22.39 -10.15
C GLY A 43 -7.05 21.45 -8.95
N VAL A 44 -6.83 20.15 -9.09
CA VAL A 44 -6.97 19.12 -8.05
C VAL A 44 -5.63 18.85 -7.37
N GLU A 45 -5.64 18.70 -6.05
CA GLU A 45 -4.48 18.20 -5.31
C GLU A 45 -4.44 16.67 -5.39
N VAL A 46 -3.39 16.13 -6.02
CA VAL A 46 -3.20 14.69 -6.26
C VAL A 46 -2.14 14.15 -5.32
N ARG A 47 -2.56 13.36 -4.33
CA ARG A 47 -1.67 12.75 -3.34
C ARG A 47 -0.98 11.51 -3.90
N CYS A 48 0.33 11.47 -3.71
CA CYS A 48 1.22 10.52 -4.33
C CYS A 48 2.21 9.94 -3.31
N HIS A 49 2.61 8.69 -3.54
CA HIS A 49 3.57 7.97 -2.72
C HIS A 49 4.62 7.28 -3.59
N THR A 50 5.87 7.26 -3.13
CA THR A 50 6.90 6.37 -3.65
C THR A 50 7.19 5.33 -2.57
N LEU A 51 7.08 4.06 -2.93
CA LEU A 51 7.36 2.94 -2.05
C LEU A 51 8.85 2.59 -2.04
N ASP A 52 9.27 1.85 -1.02
CA ASP A 52 10.63 1.36 -0.82
C ASP A 52 11.19 0.53 -1.99
N ASP A 53 10.33 -0.16 -2.73
CA ASP A 53 10.67 -0.90 -3.94
C ASP A 53 10.67 -0.04 -5.23
N GLY A 54 10.45 1.27 -5.11
CA GLY A 54 10.39 2.22 -6.21
C GLY A 54 9.03 2.31 -6.90
N GLN A 55 8.02 1.54 -6.48
CA GLN A 55 6.66 1.70 -7.00
C GLN A 55 6.10 3.08 -6.65
N ARG A 56 5.34 3.65 -7.58
CA ARG A 56 4.70 4.95 -7.41
C ARG A 56 3.20 4.78 -7.42
N LEU A 57 2.55 5.28 -6.38
CA LEU A 57 1.13 5.15 -6.15
C LEU A 57 0.47 6.52 -6.11
N ILE A 58 -0.76 6.58 -6.61
CA ILE A 58 -1.67 7.71 -6.45
C ILE A 58 -2.75 7.26 -5.48
N GLU A 59 -3.09 8.11 -4.49
CA GLU A 59 -4.19 7.81 -3.57
C GLU A 59 -5.51 7.69 -4.37
N ALA A 60 -6.31 6.66 -4.09
CA ALA A 60 -7.52 6.36 -4.89
C ALA A 60 -8.47 7.56 -4.99
N GLY A 61 -8.72 8.26 -3.88
CA GLY A 61 -9.58 9.46 -3.90
C GLY A 61 -9.00 10.62 -4.71
N SER A 62 -7.66 10.71 -4.82
CA SER A 62 -7.00 11.70 -5.68
C SER A 62 -7.15 11.36 -7.16
N LEU A 63 -7.13 10.07 -7.52
CA LEU A 63 -7.31 9.61 -8.90
C LEU A 63 -8.73 9.87 -9.39
N ASP A 64 -9.75 9.57 -8.58
CA ASP A 64 -11.15 9.82 -8.93
C ASP A 64 -11.43 11.31 -9.16
N ALA A 65 -10.89 12.16 -8.28
CA ALA A 65 -10.99 13.61 -8.41
C ALA A 65 -10.28 14.12 -9.68
N LEU A 66 -9.10 13.57 -10.00
CA LEU A 66 -8.34 13.93 -11.19
C LEU A 66 -9.08 13.55 -12.49
N ILE A 67 -9.64 12.34 -12.56
CA ILE A 67 -10.43 11.89 -13.72
C ILE A 67 -11.64 12.81 -13.92
N THR A 68 -12.33 13.17 -12.82
CA THR A 68 -13.46 14.10 -12.86
C THR A 68 -13.06 15.47 -13.40
N ALA A 69 -11.92 16.01 -12.95
CA ALA A 69 -11.41 17.29 -13.41
C ALA A 69 -10.99 17.26 -14.90
N MET A 70 -10.38 16.17 -15.36
CA MET A 70 -10.03 16.00 -16.78
C MET A 70 -11.25 15.88 -17.70
N ALA A 71 -12.37 15.35 -17.18
CA ALA A 71 -13.63 15.23 -17.91
C ALA A 71 -14.41 16.56 -18.03
N ALA A 72 -13.98 17.61 -17.33
CA ALA A 72 -14.59 18.94 -17.35
C ALA A 72 -13.75 19.96 -18.15
N PRO A 73 -13.80 19.93 -19.50
CA PRO A 73 -13.01 20.84 -20.31
C PRO A 73 -13.39 22.30 -20.04
N ASN A 74 -12.38 23.17 -19.97
CA ASN A 74 -12.47 24.61 -19.67
C ASN A 74 -12.78 25.00 -18.22
N THR A 75 -12.91 24.05 -17.30
CA THR A 75 -13.20 24.37 -15.88
C THR A 75 -11.93 24.71 -15.09
N HIS A 76 -10.79 24.17 -15.50
CA HIS A 76 -9.55 24.29 -14.73
C HIS A 76 -8.40 24.80 -15.60
N GLU A 77 -7.62 25.74 -15.05
CA GLU A 77 -6.35 26.15 -15.66
C GLU A 77 -5.34 25.00 -15.58
N ILE A 78 -4.68 24.74 -16.71
CA ILE A 78 -3.66 23.70 -16.79
C ILE A 78 -2.31 24.29 -16.37
N ASN A 79 -1.86 23.95 -15.17
CA ASN A 79 -0.50 24.28 -14.73
C ASN A 79 0.51 23.31 -15.36
N LEU A 80 1.14 23.76 -16.47
CA LEU A 80 2.12 22.96 -17.21
C LEU A 80 3.37 22.62 -16.38
N ALA A 81 3.80 23.49 -15.47
CA ALA A 81 4.96 23.24 -14.63
C ALA A 81 4.69 22.09 -13.65
N GLU A 82 3.51 22.06 -13.04
CA GLU A 82 3.10 20.95 -12.16
C GLU A 82 2.93 19.63 -12.93
N LEU A 83 2.37 19.67 -14.15
CA LEU A 83 2.30 18.50 -15.02
C LEU A 83 3.68 17.94 -15.38
N GLN A 84 4.66 18.81 -15.63
CA GLN A 84 6.04 18.41 -15.89
C GLN A 84 6.67 17.77 -14.65
N ARG A 85 6.52 18.38 -13.46
CA ARG A 85 7.01 17.82 -12.19
C ARG A 85 6.40 16.45 -11.91
N PHE A 86 5.09 16.30 -12.11
CA PHE A 86 4.39 15.04 -11.97
C PHE A 86 4.90 13.98 -12.97
N SER A 87 5.12 14.38 -14.23
CA SER A 87 5.65 13.47 -15.26
C SER A 87 7.06 12.97 -14.93
N VAL A 88 7.95 13.86 -14.43
CA VAL A 88 9.30 13.50 -13.97
C VAL A 88 9.23 12.54 -12.79
N TRP A 89 8.37 12.83 -11.81
CA TRP A 89 8.13 11.94 -10.68
C TRP A 89 7.64 10.57 -11.15
N GLN A 90 6.63 10.51 -12.02
CA GLN A 90 6.04 9.25 -12.50
C GLN A 90 7.09 8.34 -13.16
N ARG A 91 7.97 8.91 -14.00
CA ARG A 91 9.05 8.17 -14.67
C ARG A 91 10.10 7.67 -13.70
N GLY A 92 10.34 8.42 -12.63
CA GLY A 92 11.40 8.12 -11.67
C GLY A 92 12.74 8.73 -11.97
N ASP A 93 12.77 9.62 -12.96
CA ASP A 93 13.96 10.34 -13.38
C ASP A 93 14.32 11.46 -12.38
N GLY A 94 13.41 11.78 -11.46
CA GLY A 94 13.64 12.68 -10.34
C GLY A 94 13.82 11.90 -9.04
N THR A 95 15.05 11.86 -8.52
CA THR A 95 15.29 11.60 -7.10
C THR A 95 14.45 12.59 -6.29
N LYS A 96 13.54 12.09 -5.42
CA LYS A 96 12.63 12.82 -4.51
C LYS A 96 12.32 14.29 -4.92
N PRO A 97 11.09 14.59 -5.39
CA PRO A 97 10.74 15.95 -5.81
C PRO A 97 10.82 16.99 -4.67
#